data_AF-A0A4Y2FS66-F1
#
_entry.id   AF-A0A4Y2FS66-F1
#
_cell.length_a   1.000
_cell.length_b   1.000
_cell.length_c   1.000
_cell.angle_alpha   90.00
_cell.angle_beta   90.00
_cell.angle_gamma   90.00
#
_symmetry.space_group_name_H-M   'P 1'
#
loop_
_entity.id
_entity.type
_entity.pdbx_description
1 polymer ?
#
loop_
_entity_poly.entity_id
_entity_poly.type
_entity_poly.pdbx_seq_one_letter_code
_entity_poly.pdbx_strand_id
1 'polypeptide(L)'
;MTSHRSSDPSFIVLFWLGSFGPPYSPDLVTSDFHLFRHLKHHLGGNHYNDDEDVKTAATSWLLEQAASFYEEGIQNLLVRYDKCLNKLGSFVEK
;
A
#
# COMPACT_ATOMS: atom_id res chain seq x y z
N MET A 1 -5.18 20.65 -31.91
CA MET A 1 -4.69 19.27 -31.76
C MET A 1 -5.14 18.71 -30.42
N THR A 2 -6.24 17.95 -30.49
CA THR A 2 -6.69 16.89 -29.57
C THR A 2 -6.38 17.02 -28.07
N SER A 3 -7.18 17.85 -27.41
CA SER A 3 -7.59 17.69 -26.02
C SER A 3 -8.42 16.40 -25.89
N HIS A 4 -7.75 15.26 -25.74
CA HIS A 4 -8.44 13.97 -25.53
C HIS A 4 -7.71 13.04 -24.55
N ARG A 5 -6.72 13.56 -23.82
CA ARG A 5 -5.91 12.80 -22.85
C ARG A 5 -6.40 12.98 -21.40
N SER A 6 -7.26 13.97 -21.14
CA SER A 6 -7.81 14.24 -19.80
C SER A 6 -8.97 13.33 -19.40
N SER A 7 -9.56 12.60 -20.35
CA SER A 7 -10.71 11.70 -20.13
C SER A 7 -10.31 10.23 -20.02
N ASP A 8 -9.02 9.93 -20.17
CA ASP A 8 -8.50 8.58 -19.97
C ASP A 8 -8.51 8.28 -18.46
N PRO A 9 -9.23 7.22 -18.01
CA PRO A 9 -9.26 6.83 -16.60
C PRO A 9 -7.86 6.66 -16.00
N SER A 10 -6.89 6.24 -16.81
CA SER A 10 -5.50 6.05 -16.41
C SER A 10 -4.82 7.38 -16.07
N PHE A 11 -5.11 8.44 -16.84
CA PHE A 11 -4.59 9.79 -16.56
C PHE A 11 -5.28 10.44 -15.37
N ILE A 12 -6.57 10.18 -15.17
CA ILE A 12 -7.31 10.66 -13.99
C ILE A 12 -6.77 10.00 -12.72
N VAL A 13 -6.49 8.68 -12.76
CA VAL A 13 -5.88 7.93 -11.64
C VAL A 13 -4.48 8.46 -11.32
N LEU A 14 -3.64 8.69 -12.33
CA LEU A 14 -2.29 9.26 -12.14
C LEU A 14 -2.32 10.70 -11.61
N PHE A 15 -3.29 11.51 -12.05
CA PHE A 15 -3.47 12.88 -11.59
C PHE A 15 -4.00 12.94 -10.14
N TRP A 16 -4.92 12.04 -9.78
CA TRP A 16 -5.43 11.91 -8.41
C TRP A 16 -4.36 11.45 -7.41
N LEU A 17 -3.52 10.49 -7.78
CA LEU A 17 -2.36 10.05 -6.99
C LEU A 17 -1.35 11.19 -6.73
N GLY A 18 -1.26 12.16 -7.64
CA GLY A 18 -0.29 13.27 -7.56
C GLY A 18 -0.75 14.52 -6.80
N SER A 19 -2.05 14.86 -6.81
CA SER A 19 -2.56 16.11 -6.20
C SER A 19 -3.37 15.93 -4.91
N PHE A 20 -3.91 14.73 -4.64
CA PHE A 20 -4.73 14.46 -3.46
C PHE A 20 -4.28 13.20 -2.73
N GLY A 21 -2.98 13.09 -2.46
CA GLY A 21 -2.54 12.23 -1.37
C GLY A 21 -3.15 12.78 -0.07
N PRO A 22 -4.01 12.03 0.65
CA PRO A 22 -4.52 12.49 1.93
C PRO A 22 -3.35 12.74 2.88
N PRO A 23 -3.47 13.69 3.83
CA PRO A 23 -2.46 13.89 4.86
C PRO A 23 -2.28 12.56 5.59
N TYR A 24 -1.15 11.88 5.35
CA TYR A 24 -0.77 10.57 5.90
C TYR A 24 -1.92 9.82 6.58
N SER A 25 -2.78 9.18 5.80
CA SER A 25 -3.70 8.17 6.36
C SER A 25 -2.92 6.86 6.44
N PRO A 26 -2.39 6.45 7.62
CA PRO A 26 -1.73 5.15 7.75
C PRO A 26 -2.63 4.02 7.25
N ASP A 27 -3.95 4.16 7.38
CA ASP A 27 -4.97 3.22 6.88
C ASP A 27 -4.93 2.95 5.36
N LEU A 28 -4.33 3.86 4.58
CA LEU A 28 -4.22 3.78 3.12
C LEU A 28 -2.87 3.25 2.63
N VAL A 29 -1.90 3.04 3.52
CA VAL A 29 -0.62 2.43 3.16
C VAL A 29 -0.75 0.91 3.32
N THR A 30 -0.96 0.23 2.19
CA THR A 30 -1.08 -1.23 2.11
C THR A 30 0.10 -1.98 2.69
N SER A 31 1.30 -1.46 2.41
CA SER A 31 2.54 -2.12 2.82
C SER A 31 2.59 -2.23 4.33
N ASP A 32 2.10 -1.22 5.05
CA ASP A 32 2.24 -1.13 6.50
C ASP A 32 1.43 -2.20 7.22
N PHE A 33 0.29 -2.63 6.64
CA PHE A 33 -0.61 -3.57 7.28
C PHE A 33 -0.44 -5.03 6.88
N HIS A 34 -0.02 -5.29 5.63
CA HIS A 34 0.18 -6.64 5.14
C HIS A 34 1.67 -6.98 5.14
N LEU A 35 2.43 -6.34 4.25
CA LEU A 35 3.84 -6.66 4.03
C LEU A 35 4.71 -6.42 5.27
N PHE A 36 4.72 -5.20 5.81
CA PHE A 36 5.54 -4.81 6.96
C PHE A 36 5.07 -5.47 8.25
N ARG A 37 3.78 -5.80 8.39
CA ARG A 37 3.29 -6.57 9.52
C ARG A 37 3.93 -7.95 9.56
N HIS A 38 3.91 -8.67 8.44
CA HIS A 38 4.50 -10.00 8.35
C HIS A 38 6.03 -9.96 8.40
N LEU A 39 6.66 -8.99 7.72
CA LEU A 39 8.10 -8.80 7.75
C LEU A 39 8.60 -8.47 9.16
N LYS A 40 7.93 -7.55 9.88
CA LYS A 40 8.28 -7.22 11.27
C LYS A 40 8.12 -8.41 12.20
N HIS A 41 7.11 -9.25 11.98
CA HIS A 41 6.96 -10.49 12.73
C HIS A 41 8.10 -11.47 12.43
N HIS A 42 8.51 -11.60 11.16
CA HIS A 42 9.62 -12.48 10.77
C HIS A 42 10.97 -12.02 11.33
N LEU A 43 11.26 -10.71 11.26
CA LEU A 43 12.49 -10.13 11.81
C LEU A 43 12.47 -10.04 13.35
N GLY A 44 11.27 -10.00 13.93
CA GLY A 44 11.07 -9.81 15.35
C GLY A 44 11.63 -10.98 16.18
N GLY A 45 12.33 -10.65 17.27
CA GLY A 45 12.89 -11.64 18.20
C GLY A 45 14.26 -12.19 17.79
N ASN A 46 14.74 -11.87 16.59
CA ASN A 46 16.10 -12.20 16.16
C ASN A 46 17.08 -11.09 16.56
N HIS A 47 18.29 -11.49 16.95
CA HIS A 47 19.41 -10.56 17.13
C HIS A 47 20.31 -10.66 15.90
N TYR A 48 20.52 -9.54 15.22
CA TYR A 48 21.38 -9.42 14.05
C TYR A 48 22.66 -8.69 14.46
N ASN A 49 23.80 -9.01 13.84
CA ASN A 49 25.08 -8.41 14.22
C ASN A 49 25.26 -7.03 13.59
N ASP A 50 24.71 -6.84 12.39
CA ASP A 50 24.78 -5.60 11.64
C ASP A 50 23.57 -5.41 10.69
N ASP A 51 23.57 -4.29 9.97
CA ASP A 51 22.51 -3.94 9.03
C ASP A 51 22.48 -4.86 7.79
N GLU A 52 23.60 -5.46 7.39
CA GLU A 52 23.66 -6.37 6.24
C GLU A 52 23.00 -7.71 6.56
N ASP A 53 23.14 -8.19 7.79
CA ASP A 53 22.41 -9.35 8.32
C ASP A 53 20.89 -9.12 8.25
N VAL A 54 20.42 -7.94 8.67
CA VAL A 54 18.99 -7.57 8.62
C VAL A 54 18.49 -7.46 7.17
N LYS A 55 19.27 -6.82 6.28
CA LYS A 55 18.91 -6.69 4.86
C LYS A 55 18.82 -8.05 4.19
N THR A 56 19.76 -8.94 4.48
CA THR A 56 19.77 -10.30 3.93
C THR A 56 18.55 -11.08 4.41
N ALA A 57 18.24 -11.07 5.70
CA ALA A 57 17.05 -11.72 6.25
C ALA A 57 15.76 -11.18 5.63
N ALA A 58 15.62 -9.85 5.53
CA ALA A 58 14.46 -9.23 4.92
C ALA A 58 14.32 -9.59 3.42
N THR A 59 15.41 -9.58 2.68
CA THR A 59 15.43 -9.90 1.24
C THR A 59 15.07 -11.37 1.00
N SER A 60 15.69 -12.29 1.74
CA SER A 60 15.38 -13.73 1.65
C SER A 60 13.91 -13.98 1.96
N TRP A 61 13.37 -13.40 3.03
CA TRP A 61 11.97 -13.56 3.38
C TRP A 61 11.02 -13.05 2.29
N LEU A 62 11.32 -11.90 1.67
CA LEU A 62 10.53 -11.37 0.55
C LEU A 62 10.53 -12.29 -0.66
N LEU A 63 11.68 -12.89 -0.99
CA LEU A 63 11.82 -13.83 -2.11
C LEU A 63 11.11 -15.17 -1.86
N GLU A 64 10.94 -15.55 -0.59
CA GLU A 64 10.22 -16.76 -0.20
C GLU A 64 8.69 -16.62 -0.29
N GLN A 65 8.16 -15.39 -0.34
CA GLN A 65 6.71 -15.19 -0.37
C GLN A 65 6.12 -15.59 -1.73
N ALA A 66 4.99 -16.30 -1.68
CA ALA A 66 4.24 -16.66 -2.88
C ALA A 66 3.59 -15.42 -3.54
N ALA A 67 3.36 -15.47 -4.85
CA ALA A 67 2.64 -14.40 -5.56
C ALA A 67 1.27 -14.10 -4.94
N SER A 68 0.57 -15.12 -4.45
CA SER A 68 -0.72 -14.98 -3.76
C SER A 68 -0.65 -14.15 -2.48
N PHE A 69 0.49 -14.15 -1.77
CA PHE A 69 0.68 -13.30 -0.60
C PHE A 69 0.61 -11.82 -0.98
N TYR A 70 1.27 -11.44 -2.08
CA TYR A 70 1.23 -10.06 -2.58
C TYR A 70 -0.15 -9.71 -3.13
N GLU A 71 -0.80 -10.64 -3.84
CA GLU A 71 -2.15 -10.47 -4.36
C GLU A 71 -3.15 -10.22 -3.23
N GLU A 72 -3.11 -10.99 -2.15
CA GLU A 72 -3.95 -10.80 -0.97
C GLU A 72 -3.74 -9.41 -0.35
N GLY A 73 -2.49 -8.97 -0.23
CA GLY A 73 -2.16 -7.63 0.24
C GLY A 73 -2.80 -6.53 -0.61
N ILE A 74 -2.75 -6.67 -1.93
CA ILE A 74 -3.37 -5.73 -2.88
C ILE A 74 -4.90 -5.79 -2.79
N GLN A 75 -5.52 -6.96 -2.71
CA GLN A 75 -6.97 -7.09 -2.58
C GLN A 75 -7.48 -6.45 -1.28
N ASN A 76 -6.76 -6.66 -0.17
CA ASN A 76 -7.06 -6.01 1.11
C ASN A 76 -6.98 -4.48 1.01
N LEU A 77 -6.11 -3.93 0.17
CA LEU A 77 -6.04 -2.49 -0.13
C LEU A 77 -7.33 -1.98 -0.76
N LEU A 78 -7.77 -2.66 -1.82
CA LEU A 78 -8.94 -2.24 -2.59
C LEU A 78 -10.18 -2.22 -1.71
N VAL A 79 -10.34 -3.23 -0.84
CA VAL A 79 -11.42 -3.28 0.15
C VAL A 79 -11.35 -2.11 1.14
N ARG A 80 -10.14 -1.70 1.56
CA ARG A 80 -9.98 -0.55 2.46
C ARG A 80 -10.26 0.77 1.75
N TYR A 81 -9.78 0.96 0.53
CA TYR A 81 -10.09 2.13 -0.27
C TYR A 81 -11.58 2.28 -0.51
N ASP A 82 -12.26 1.19 -0.89
CA ASP A 82 -13.71 1.19 -1.05
C ASP A 82 -14.41 1.61 0.25
N LYS A 83 -14.02 1.04 1.39
CA LYS A 83 -14.53 1.46 2.71
C LYS A 83 -14.26 2.94 3.03
N CYS A 84 -13.07 3.45 2.71
CA CYS A 84 -12.71 4.84 2.94
C CYS A 84 -13.55 5.78 2.06
N LEU A 85 -13.70 5.47 0.78
CA LEU A 85 -14.52 6.24 -0.16
C LEU A 85 -15.99 6.24 0.25
N ASN A 86 -16.53 5.08 0.62
CA ASN A 86 -17.92 4.94 1.09
C ASN A 86 -18.17 5.66 2.42
N LYS A 87 -17.15 5.80 3.28
CA LYS A 87 -17.23 6.60 4.52
C LYS A 87 -17.05 8.10 4.30
N LEU A 88 -16.27 8.52 3.29
CA LEU A 88 -16.16 9.93 2.90
C LEU A 88 -17.49 10.51 2.39
N GLY A 89 -18.39 9.66 1.88
CA GLY A 89 -19.78 10.03 1.56
C GLY A 89 -20.67 10.37 2.77
N SER A 90 -20.20 10.14 4.01
CA SER A 90 -20.92 10.56 5.23
C SER A 90 -20.40 11.87 5.82
N PHE A 91 -19.41 12.54 5.20
CA PHE A 91 -19.07 13.91 5.54
C PHE A 91 -20.09 14.84 4.85
N VAL A 92 -21.32 14.80 5.35
CA VAL A 92 -22.31 15.85 5.07
C VAL A 92 -21.75 17.12 5.71
N GLU A 93 -21.33 18.06 4.87
CA GLU A 93 -21.08 19.45 5.29
C GLU A 93 -22.24 19.90 6.18
N LYS A 94 -21.90 20.49 7.33
CA LYS A 94 -22.84 21.29 8.09
C LYS A 94 -22.53 22.76 7.87
#